data_AF-V7CJ51-F1
#
_entry.id   AF-V7CJ51-F1
#
_cell.length_a   1.000
_cell.length_b   1.000
_cell.length_c   1.000
_cell.angle_alpha   90.00
_cell.angle_beta   90.00
_cell.angle_gamma   90.00
#
_symmetry.space_group_name_H-M   'P 1'
#
loop_
_entity.id
_entity.type
_entity.pdbx_description
1 polymer ?
#
loop_
_entity_poly.entity_id
_entity_poly.type
_entity_poly.pdbx_seq_one_letter_code
_entity_poly.pdbx_strand_id
1 'polypeptide(L)'
;MELEAPQVTTWQGYVDWNNKPALRARHGGMLAASFVLVAEILENLAFLANASNLVLYLKQYMHMSPSKSANNVTNFMGTAFLLALLGGFLSDALFTTYRVYLISAVIEFLE
;
A
#
# COMPACT_ATOMS: atom_id res chain seq x y z
N MET A 1 -47.50 -13.80 -2.60
CA MET A 1 -46.64 -13.45 -1.45
C MET A 1 -45.26 -14.01 -1.76
N GLU A 2 -44.59 -13.39 -2.73
CA GLU A 2 -43.22 -13.73 -3.08
C GLU A 2 -42.34 -13.06 -2.03
N LEU A 3 -41.58 -13.89 -1.33
CA LEU A 3 -40.71 -13.49 -0.23
C LEU A 3 -39.66 -12.53 -0.79
N GLU A 4 -39.74 -11.26 -0.40
CA GLU A 4 -38.67 -10.28 -0.59
C GLU A 4 -37.40 -10.82 0.09
N ALA A 5 -36.50 -11.40 -0.71
CA ALA A 5 -35.14 -11.66 -0.26
C ALA A 5 -34.56 -10.32 0.21
N PRO A 6 -34.02 -10.24 1.44
CA PRO A 6 -33.56 -8.98 2.00
C PRO A 6 -32.59 -8.33 1.02
N GLN A 7 -32.88 -7.08 0.63
CA GLN A 7 -32.08 -6.23 -0.25
C GLN A 7 -30.65 -6.10 0.30
N VAL A 8 -29.80 -7.11 0.11
CA VAL A 8 -28.38 -7.03 0.42
C VAL A 8 -27.77 -6.20 -0.68
N THR A 9 -27.84 -4.88 -0.53
CA THR A 9 -27.31 -3.92 -1.50
C THR A 9 -25.86 -4.30 -1.81
N THR A 10 -25.60 -4.79 -3.01
CA THR A 10 -24.25 -5.08 -3.50
C THR A 10 -23.63 -3.80 -4.00
N TRP A 11 -22.33 -3.61 -3.82
CA TRP A 11 -21.60 -2.54 -4.49
C TRP A 11 -21.53 -2.86 -6.00
N GLN A 12 -22.22 -2.07 -6.83
CA GLN A 12 -22.19 -2.22 -8.29
C GLN A 12 -20.74 -2.00 -8.79
N GLY A 13 -20.14 -3.02 -9.40
CA GLY A 13 -18.78 -2.97 -9.97
C GLY A 13 -17.63 -3.31 -9.02
N TYR A 14 -17.88 -3.57 -7.74
CA TYR A 14 -16.84 -3.99 -6.78
C TYR A 14 -16.92 -5.49 -6.50
N VAL A 15 -15.76 -6.14 -6.51
CA VAL A 15 -15.60 -7.57 -6.20
C VAL A 15 -14.80 -7.74 -4.92
N ASP A 16 -15.17 -8.76 -4.15
CA ASP A 16 -14.44 -9.22 -2.99
C ASP A 16 -13.10 -9.88 -3.39
N TRP A 17 -12.23 -10.13 -2.41
CA TRP A 17 -10.96 -10.86 -2.62
C TRP A 17 -11.14 -12.27 -3.22
N ASN A 18 -12.35 -12.85 -3.11
CA ASN A 18 -12.72 -14.13 -3.69
C ASN A 18 -13.55 -14.00 -4.99
N ASN A 19 -13.45 -12.86 -5.69
CA ASN A 19 -14.09 -12.59 -6.98
C ASN A 19 -15.64 -12.65 -6.99
N LYS A 20 -16.26 -12.52 -5.80
CA LYS A 20 -17.72 -12.46 -5.62
C LYS A 20 -18.17 -10.99 -5.55
N PRO A 21 -19.41 -10.64 -5.92
CA PRO A 21 -19.89 -9.27 -5.79
C PRO A 21 -19.79 -8.80 -4.33
N ALA A 22 -19.18 -7.62 -4.12
CA ALA A 22 -18.95 -7.08 -2.78
C ALA A 22 -20.27 -6.68 -2.13
N LEU A 23 -20.48 -7.14 -0.89
CA LEU A 23 -21.71 -6.88 -0.13
C LEU A 23 -21.53 -5.62 0.70
N ARG A 24 -22.44 -4.64 0.58
CA ARG A 24 -22.34 -3.36 1.29
C ARG A 24 -22.43 -3.47 2.81
N ALA A 25 -23.01 -4.56 3.30
CA ALA A 25 -23.13 -4.86 4.73
C ALA A 25 -21.89 -5.55 5.34
N ARG A 26 -21.00 -6.13 4.51
CA ARG A 26 -19.87 -6.97 4.98
C ARG A 26 -18.50 -6.48 4.47
N HIS A 27 -18.47 -5.83 3.31
CA HIS A 27 -17.24 -5.41 2.64
C HIS A 27 -17.09 -3.89 2.69
N GLY A 28 -15.98 -3.45 3.28
CA GLY A 28 -15.65 -2.04 3.49
C GLY A 28 -16.25 -1.47 4.78
N GLY A 29 -16.38 -0.14 4.84
CA GLY A 29 -16.93 0.58 5.99
C GLY A 29 -15.89 1.21 6.90
N MET A 30 -16.37 1.90 7.94
CA MET A 30 -15.53 2.73 8.81
C MET A 30 -14.47 1.93 9.57
N LEU A 31 -14.73 0.67 9.92
CA LEU A 31 -13.76 -0.19 10.61
C LEU A 31 -12.57 -0.60 9.72
N ALA A 32 -12.83 -0.94 8.44
CA ALA A 32 -11.75 -1.25 7.52
C ALA A 32 -10.92 0.01 7.20
N ALA A 33 -11.58 1.15 7.01
CA ALA A 33 -10.92 2.44 6.81
C ALA A 33 -10.09 2.87 8.03
N SER A 34 -10.61 2.68 9.25
CA SER A 34 -9.87 3.04 10.47
C SER A 34 -8.64 2.17 10.67
N PHE A 35 -8.69 0.88 10.33
CA PHE A 35 -7.52 0.00 10.38
C PHE A 35 -6.41 0.49 9.44
N VAL A 36 -6.75 0.79 8.18
CA VAL A 36 -5.79 1.34 7.21
C VAL A 36 -5.22 2.68 7.69
N LEU A 37 -6.07 3.54 8.25
CA LEU A 37 -5.64 4.83 8.80
C LEU A 37 -4.67 4.67 9.98
N VAL A 38 -4.96 3.76 10.91
CA VAL A 38 -4.05 3.46 12.03
C VAL A 38 -2.71 2.92 11.52
N ALA A 39 -2.72 2.02 10.53
CA ALA A 39 -1.50 1.50 9.93
C ALA A 39 -0.66 2.63 9.29
N GLU A 40 -1.30 3.52 8.53
CA GLU A 40 -0.66 4.69 7.92
C GLU A 40 -0.04 5.63 8.97
N ILE A 41 -0.73 5.89 10.08
CA ILE A 41 -0.19 6.70 11.18
C ILE A 41 1.04 6.03 11.80
N LEU A 42 0.99 4.72 12.04
CA LEU A 42 2.10 3.97 12.62
C LEU A 42 3.31 3.95 11.68
N GLU A 43 3.09 3.80 10.38
CA GLU A 43 4.15 3.86 9.38
C GLU A 43 4.83 5.24 9.37
N ASN A 44 4.04 6.32 9.35
CA ASN A 44 4.57 7.69 9.42
C ASN A 44 5.35 7.96 10.71
N LEU A 45 4.86 7.44 11.85
CA LEU A 45 5.54 7.58 13.13
C LEU A 45 6.88 6.83 13.14
N ALA A 46 6.90 5.59 12.62
CA ALA A 46 8.12 4.79 12.49
C ALA A 46 9.14 5.45 11.56
N PHE A 47 8.68 6.06 10.45
CA PHE A 47 9.52 6.80 9.52
C PHE A 47 10.20 8.01 10.19
N LEU A 48 9.43 8.82 10.92
CA LEU A 48 9.97 9.98 11.66
C LEU A 48 10.92 9.57 12.79
N ALA A 49 10.60 8.48 13.50
CA ALA A 49 11.45 7.93 14.54
C ALA A 49 12.79 7.43 13.98
N ASN A 50 12.77 6.71 12.85
CA ASN A 50 13.98 6.26 12.16
C ASN A 50 14.82 7.43 11.67
N ALA A 51 14.21 8.45 11.07
CA ALA A 51 14.92 9.65 10.63
C ALA A 51 15.65 10.35 11.79
N SER A 52 14.93 10.57 12.89
CA SER A 52 15.50 11.22 14.08
C SER A 52 16.62 10.39 14.71
N ASN A 53 16.42 9.08 14.85
CA ASN A 53 17.42 8.17 15.41
C ASN A 53 18.67 8.10 14.53
N LEU A 54 18.52 8.07 13.21
CA LEU A 54 19.64 8.00 12.28
C LEU A 54 20.49 9.29 12.32
N VAL A 55 19.86 10.47 12.42
CA VAL A 55 20.60 11.74 12.59
C VAL A 55 21.44 11.71 13.88
N LEU A 56 20.84 11.26 15.00
CA LEU A 56 21.56 11.12 16.26
C LEU A 56 22.69 10.11 16.15
N TYR A 57 22.46 8.96 15.53
CA TYR A 57 23.45 7.91 15.35
C TYR A 57 24.67 8.41 14.56
N LEU A 58 24.44 9.07 13.42
CA LEU A 58 25.50 9.62 12.59
C LEU A 58 26.30 10.71 13.31
N LYS A 59 25.64 11.52 14.15
CA LYS A 59 26.29 12.54 14.97
C LYS A 59 27.12 11.91 16.10
N GLN A 60 26.54 11.01 16.89
CA GLN A 60 27.13 10.51 18.14
C GLN A 60 28.13 9.39 17.93
N TYR A 61 27.86 8.45 17.03
CA TYR A 61 28.68 7.24 16.84
C TYR A 61 29.59 7.32 15.63
N MET A 62 29.16 7.98 14.55
CA MET A 62 29.97 8.14 13.32
C MET A 62 30.75 9.47 13.29
N HIS A 63 30.64 10.28 14.35
CA HIS A 63 31.34 11.57 14.54
C HIS A 63 31.26 12.51 13.33
N MET A 64 30.14 12.48 12.60
CA MET A 64 29.91 13.40 11.48
C MET A 64 29.50 14.79 11.99
N SER A 65 29.82 15.84 11.22
CA SER A 65 29.35 17.19 11.52
C SER A 65 27.81 17.24 11.44
N PRO A 66 27.13 18.12 12.21
CA PRO A 66 25.68 18.21 12.19
C PRO A 66 25.09 18.43 10.79
N SER A 67 25.77 19.24 9.96
CA SER A 67 25.38 19.48 8.57
C SER A 67 25.49 18.23 7.69
N LYS A 68 26.55 17.44 7.86
CA LYS A 68 26.78 16.22 7.06
C LYS A 68 25.83 15.10 7.46
N SER A 69 25.57 14.93 8.75
CA SER A 69 24.58 13.97 9.25
C SER A 69 23.18 14.29 8.73
N ALA A 70 22.74 15.55 8.84
CA ALA A 70 21.43 15.98 8.35
C ALA A 70 21.28 15.75 6.83
N ASN A 71 22.29 16.12 6.03
CA ASN A 71 22.25 15.88 4.58
C ASN A 71 22.16 14.39 4.23
N ASN A 72 22.92 13.53 4.92
CA ASN A 72 22.87 12.09 4.66
C ASN A 72 21.50 11.49 4.98
N VAL A 73 20.88 11.89 6.09
CA VAL A 73 19.53 11.42 6.43
C VAL A 73 18.49 11.97 5.47
N THR A 74 18.54 13.26 5.12
CA THR A 74 17.62 13.85 4.14
C THR A 74 17.75 13.17 2.77
N ASN A 75 18.96 12.86 2.32
CA ASN A 75 19.18 12.11 1.08
C ASN A 75 18.57 10.71 1.15
N PHE A 76 18.76 9.99 2.27
CA PHE A 76 18.17 8.67 2.48
C PHE A 76 16.63 8.70 2.52
N MET A 77 16.04 9.69 3.20
CA MET A 77 14.58 9.88 3.21
C MET A 77 14.07 10.24 1.82
N GLY A 78 14.77 11.12 1.10
CA GLY A 78 14.43 11.51 -0.26
C GLY A 78 14.45 10.34 -1.23
N THR A 79 15.44 9.45 -1.14
CA THR A 79 15.48 8.24 -1.97
C THR A 79 14.37 7.25 -1.61
N ALA A 80 13.99 7.12 -0.34
CA ALA A 80 12.85 6.31 0.07
C ALA A 80 11.53 6.79 -0.55
N PHE A 81 11.30 8.10 -0.63
CA PHE A 81 10.13 8.66 -1.32
C PHE A 81 10.14 8.40 -2.82
N LEU A 82 11.29 8.54 -3.48
CA LEU A 82 11.42 8.19 -4.90
C LEU A 82 11.16 6.70 -5.14
N LEU A 83 11.61 5.84 -4.22
CA LEU A 83 11.37 4.41 -4.29
C LEU A 83 9.88 4.08 -4.08
N ALA A 84 9.17 4.80 -3.20
CA ALA A 84 7.73 4.66 -3.03
C ALA A 84 6.95 5.05 -4.31
N LEU A 85 7.34 6.14 -4.98
CA LEU A 85 6.79 6.52 -6.28
C LEU A 85 7.01 5.43 -7.33
N LEU A 86 8.23 4.90 -7.40
CA LEU A 86 8.57 3.80 -8.29
C LEU A 86 7.76 2.54 -7.95
N GLY A 87 7.62 2.20 -6.67
CA GLY A 87 6.85 1.06 -6.18
C GLY A 87 5.36 1.17 -6.54
N GLY A 88 4.77 2.36 -6.42
CA GLY A 88 3.40 2.62 -6.87
C GLY A 88 3.22 2.41 -8.37
N PHE A 89 4.13 2.96 -9.18
CA PHE A 89 4.13 2.75 -10.62
C PHE A 89 4.29 1.28 -11.00
N LEU A 90 5.21 0.56 -10.35
CA LEU A 90 5.40 -0.88 -10.56
C LEU A 90 4.18 -1.67 -10.10
N SER A 91 3.51 -1.28 -9.00
CA SER A 91 2.29 -1.94 -8.53
C SER A 91 1.20 -1.87 -9.61
N ASP A 92 0.97 -0.69 -10.18
CA ASP A 92 -0.09 -0.49 -11.18
C ASP A 92 0.27 -1.15 -12.52
N ALA A 93 1.52 -1.03 -12.95
CA ALA A 93 1.98 -1.62 -14.22
C ALA A 93 2.10 -3.15 -14.12
N LEU A 94 2.83 -3.68 -13.12
CA LEU A 94 3.15 -5.10 -13.06
C LEU A 94 2.00 -5.97 -12.56
N PHE A 95 1.18 -5.57 -11.58
CA PHE A 95 0.05 -6.44 -11.18
C PHE A 95 -0.98 -6.58 -12.30
N THR A 96 -1.24 -5.49 -13.02
CA THR A 96 -2.20 -5.50 -14.11
C THR A 96 -1.62 -6.23 -15.32
N THR A 97 -0.36 -5.95 -15.70
CA THR A 97 0.31 -6.64 -16.81
C THR A 97 0.58 -8.11 -16.52
N TYR A 98 1.01 -8.49 -15.32
CA TYR A 98 1.24 -9.90 -14.95
C TYR A 98 -0.05 -10.71 -15.03
N ARG A 99 -1.18 -10.13 -14.60
CA ARG A 99 -2.51 -10.74 -14.78
C ARG A 99 -2.85 -10.95 -16.25
N VAL A 100 -2.62 -9.96 -17.12
CA VAL A 100 -2.87 -10.11 -18.57
C VAL A 100 -1.94 -11.16 -19.19
N TYR A 101 -0.65 -11.14 -18.85
CA TYR A 101 0.34 -12.10 -19.35
C TYR A 101 -0.02 -13.54 -18.99
N LEU A 102 -0.45 -13.78 -17.74
CA LEU A 102 -0.92 -15.09 -17.31
C LEU A 102 -2.18 -15.53 -18.07
N ILE A 103 -3.14 -14.64 -18.30
CA ILE A 103 -4.35 -14.96 -19.07
C ILE A 103 -3.99 -15.33 -20.51
N SER A 104 -3.14 -14.53 -21.16
CA SER A 104 -2.68 -14.82 -22.53
C SER A 104 -1.93 -16.15 -22.62
N ALA A 105 -1.02 -16.42 -21.69
CA ALA A 105 -0.27 -17.68 -21.65
C ALA A 105 -1.17 -18.91 -21.42
N VAL A 106 -2.21 -18.77 -20.59
CA VAL A 106 -3.20 -19.86 -20.38
C VAL A 106 -4.04 -20.08 -21.63
N ILE A 107 -4.44 -19.03 -22.34
CA ILE A 107 -5.19 -19.15 -23.60
C ILE A 107 -4.35 -19.90 -24.64
N GLU A 108 -3.09 -19.51 -24.83
CA GLU A 108 -2.17 -20.17 -25.78
C GLU A 108 -1.86 -21.63 -25.41
N PHE A 109 -1.83 -21.97 -24.11
CA PHE A 109 -1.62 -23.35 -23.67
C PHE A 109 -2.86 -24.24 -23.84
N LEU A 110 -4.06 -23.66 -23.85
CA LEU A 110 -5.33 -24.39 -23.93
C LEU A 110 -5.78 -24.67 -25.37
N GLU A 111 -5.24 -23.91 -26.33
CA GLU A 111 -5.43 -24.09 -27.77
C GLU A 111 -4.43 -25.11 -28.34
#